data_AF-A0A6N7EMZ8-F1
#
_entry.id   AF-A0A6N7EMZ8-F1
#
_cell.length_a   1.000
_cell.length_b   1.000
_cell.length_c   1.000
_cell.angle_alpha   90.00
_cell.angle_beta   90.00
_cell.angle_gamma   90.00
#
_symmetry.space_group_name_H-M   'P 1'
#
loop_
_entity.id
_entity.type
_entity.pdbx_description
1 polymer ?
#
loop_
_entity_poly.entity_id
_entity_poly.type
_entity_poly.pdbx_seq_one_letter_code
_entity_poly.pdbx_strand_id
1 'polypeptide(L)'
;MTRLTRLAVLLLSSIIAVPMLAAPAGAVPAVLVSDDFSSGVLDPAVWSVSDPAGVGEVGFQGVGTSNAGLSLSVPAGANYDAWGVNRGLRVTQVAPDSDLVAEVGFDSLPAVKFQVQGVTVVQDAQNWLRFDVHSTGSALRVYAASTV
;
A
#
# COMPACT_ATOMS: atom_id res chain seq x y z
N MET A 1 -48.38 4.68 -49.72
CA MET A 1 -47.09 3.95 -49.73
C MET A 1 -45.97 4.97 -49.52
N THR A 2 -45.43 5.04 -48.31
CA THR A 2 -44.25 5.87 -47.98
C THR A 2 -43.47 5.10 -46.92
N ARG A 3 -42.33 4.52 -47.32
CA ARG A 3 -41.45 3.76 -46.43
C ARG A 3 -40.55 4.76 -45.68
N LEU A 4 -40.61 4.77 -44.35
CA LEU A 4 -39.62 5.45 -43.52
C LEU A 4 -38.36 4.58 -43.41
N THR A 5 -37.23 5.08 -43.89
CA THR A 5 -35.91 4.49 -43.66
C THR A 5 -35.40 5.02 -42.32
N ARG A 6 -35.23 4.14 -41.32
CA ARG A 6 -34.58 4.48 -40.05
C ARG A 6 -33.07 4.48 -40.25
N LEU A 7 -32.41 5.61 -39.94
CA LEU A 7 -30.95 5.69 -39.86
C LEU A 7 -30.53 5.27 -38.44
N ALA A 8 -29.89 4.12 -38.31
CA ALA A 8 -29.26 3.67 -37.07
C ALA A 8 -27.80 4.13 -37.07
N VAL A 9 -27.44 5.06 -36.18
CA VAL A 9 -26.05 5.41 -35.91
C VAL A 9 -25.52 4.40 -34.91
N LEU A 10 -24.76 3.41 -35.38
CA LEU A 10 -23.94 2.54 -34.54
C LEU A 10 -22.67 3.33 -34.18
N LEU A 11 -22.63 3.87 -32.95
CA LEU A 11 -21.37 4.29 -32.35
C LEU A 11 -20.60 3.01 -31.98
N LEU A 12 -19.67 2.59 -32.84
CA LEU A 12 -18.63 1.66 -32.44
C LEU A 12 -17.76 2.37 -31.39
N SER A 13 -17.96 2.06 -30.12
CA SER A 13 -17.01 2.37 -29.06
C SER A 13 -15.76 1.53 -29.29
N SER A 14 -14.77 2.11 -29.94
CA SER A 14 -13.42 1.56 -29.96
C SER A 14 -12.89 1.56 -28.52
N ILE A 15 -12.85 0.39 -27.89
CA ILE A 15 -12.02 0.18 -26.70
C ILE A 15 -10.58 0.28 -27.21
N ILE A 16 -9.97 1.46 -27.05
CA ILE A 16 -8.51 1.55 -27.06
C ILE A 16 -8.08 0.78 -25.82
N ALA A 17 -7.65 -0.47 -26.01
CA ALA A 17 -6.81 -1.13 -25.04
C ALA A 17 -5.54 -0.30 -24.97
N VAL A 18 -5.50 0.66 -24.04
CA VAL A 18 -4.24 1.27 -23.64
C VAL A 18 -3.42 0.08 -23.11
N PRO A 19 -2.33 -0.33 -23.78
CA PRO A 19 -1.45 -1.28 -23.15
C PRO A 19 -1.05 -0.62 -21.84
N MET A 20 -1.44 -1.22 -20.72
CA MET A 20 -0.85 -0.87 -19.43
C MET A 20 0.64 -1.10 -19.66
N LEU A 21 1.37 0.00 -19.87
CA LEU A 21 2.81 -0.04 -20.03
C LEU A 21 3.27 -0.68 -18.73
N ALA A 22 3.69 -1.94 -18.78
CA ALA A 22 4.38 -2.55 -17.66
C ALA A 22 5.47 -1.54 -17.31
N ALA A 23 5.41 -0.98 -16.10
CA ALA A 23 6.49 -0.15 -15.61
C ALA A 23 7.79 -0.91 -15.91
N PRO A 24 8.86 -0.24 -16.38
CA PRO A 24 10.12 -0.93 -16.56
C PRO A 24 10.38 -1.69 -15.26
N ALA A 25 10.55 -3.00 -15.37
CA ALA A 25 10.88 -3.84 -14.23
C ALA A 25 12.20 -3.29 -13.70
N GLY A 26 12.12 -2.38 -12.72
CA GLY A 26 13.26 -1.98 -11.92
C GLY A 26 13.88 -3.27 -11.43
N ALA A 27 15.21 -3.35 -11.49
CA ALA A 27 15.91 -4.55 -11.08
C ALA A 27 15.38 -4.96 -9.69
N VAL A 28 14.76 -6.13 -9.62
CA VAL A 28 14.29 -6.67 -8.35
C VAL A 28 15.53 -6.83 -7.48
N PRO A 29 15.60 -6.17 -6.31
CA PRO A 29 16.78 -6.29 -5.47
C PRO A 29 16.90 -7.74 -5.00
N ALA A 30 18.12 -8.26 -4.97
CA ALA A 30 18.37 -9.64 -4.55
C ALA A 30 18.04 -9.87 -3.06
N VAL A 31 18.03 -8.80 -2.27
CA VAL A 31 17.72 -8.79 -0.83
C VAL A 31 17.02 -7.46 -0.50
N LEU A 32 16.15 -7.46 0.52
CA LEU A 32 15.57 -6.24 1.05
C LEU A 32 16.66 -5.28 1.57
N VAL A 33 16.47 -4.00 1.30
CA VAL A 33 17.33 -2.92 1.77
C VAL A 33 16.87 -2.48 3.15
N SER A 34 17.77 -2.56 4.14
CA SER A 34 17.55 -2.02 5.47
C SER A 34 17.70 -0.49 5.43
N ASP A 35 16.82 0.22 6.13
CA ASP A 35 16.83 1.68 6.21
C ASP A 35 16.52 2.11 7.65
N ASP A 36 17.35 3.01 8.20
CA ASP A 36 17.14 3.59 9.53
C ASP A 36 16.32 4.89 9.47
N PHE A 37 16.00 5.36 8.26
CA PHE A 37 15.23 6.57 7.96
C PHE A 37 15.85 7.87 8.51
N SER A 38 17.13 7.86 8.89
CA SER A 38 17.85 9.00 9.47
C SER A 38 18.09 10.15 8.50
N SER A 39 18.01 9.89 7.19
CA SER A 39 18.13 10.89 6.12
C SER A 39 16.94 11.86 6.07
N GLY A 40 15.77 11.46 6.59
CA GLY A 40 14.53 12.22 6.49
C GLY A 40 13.93 12.25 5.08
N VAL A 41 14.37 11.39 4.16
CA VAL A 41 13.86 11.28 2.79
C VAL A 41 13.83 9.80 2.38
N LEU A 42 12.74 9.38 1.72
CA LEU A 42 12.67 8.04 1.13
C LEU A 42 13.52 8.00 -0.14
N ASP A 43 14.45 7.05 -0.24
CA ASP A 43 15.12 6.76 -1.51
C ASP A 43 14.08 6.18 -2.50
N PRO A 44 13.73 6.89 -3.58
CA PRO A 44 12.73 6.43 -4.54
C PRO A 44 13.21 5.22 -5.37
N ALA A 45 14.52 4.88 -5.32
CA ALA A 45 15.02 3.64 -5.91
C ALA A 45 14.69 2.41 -5.07
N VAL A 46 14.37 2.60 -3.79
CA VAL A 46 14.06 1.52 -2.83
C VAL A 46 12.58 1.54 -2.46
N TRP A 47 12.08 2.69 -2.01
CA TRP A 47 10.78 2.81 -1.37
C TRP A 47 9.75 3.48 -2.27
N SER A 48 8.50 2.99 -2.17
CA SER A 48 7.33 3.52 -2.85
C SER A 48 6.19 3.71 -1.87
N VAL A 49 5.50 4.85 -1.97
CA VAL A 49 4.32 5.16 -1.15
C VAL A 49 3.06 4.75 -1.91
N SER A 50 2.13 4.09 -1.23
CA SER A 50 0.80 3.77 -1.73
C SER A 50 -0.25 4.23 -0.72
N ASP A 51 -1.11 5.15 -1.13
CA ASP A 51 -2.25 5.61 -0.33
C ASP A 51 -3.54 5.62 -1.18
N PRO A 52 -4.25 4.49 -1.27
CA PRO A 52 -5.51 4.43 -2.01
C PRO A 52 -6.64 5.24 -1.38
N ALA A 53 -6.58 5.56 -0.08
CA ALA A 53 -7.56 6.41 0.58
C ALA A 53 -7.26 7.91 0.38
N GLY A 54 -6.00 8.25 0.11
CA GLY A 54 -5.54 9.53 -0.45
C GLY A 54 -5.48 10.69 0.54
N VAL A 55 -5.57 10.42 1.83
CA VAL A 55 -5.60 11.44 2.90
C VAL A 55 -4.60 11.15 4.01
N GLY A 56 -3.68 10.23 3.77
CA GLY A 56 -2.64 9.83 4.70
C GLY A 56 -1.42 10.71 4.54
N GLU A 57 -0.59 10.73 5.58
CA GLU A 57 0.65 11.50 5.55
C GLU A 57 1.83 10.57 5.81
N VAL A 58 2.89 10.77 5.02
CA VAL A 58 4.20 10.16 5.24
C VAL A 58 5.16 11.26 5.66
N GLY A 59 5.84 11.03 6.77
CA GLY A 59 6.81 11.96 7.34
C GLY A 59 7.94 11.22 8.05
N PHE A 60 8.78 11.99 8.71
CA PHE A 60 9.93 11.48 9.44
C PHE A 60 10.01 12.10 10.82
N GLN A 61 10.50 11.33 11.78
CA GLN A 61 10.78 11.79 13.14
C GLN A 61 12.26 11.57 13.43
N GLY A 62 12.84 12.38 14.33
CA GLY A 62 14.20 12.17 14.81
C GLY A 62 15.31 12.25 13.75
N VAL A 63 15.06 12.88 12.60
CA VAL A 63 16.02 12.99 11.46
C VAL A 63 17.40 13.45 11.93
N GLY A 64 18.44 12.77 11.43
CA GLY A 64 19.84 13.02 11.80
C GLY A 64 20.25 12.46 13.18
N THR A 65 19.41 11.66 13.83
CA THR A 65 19.70 11.02 15.12
C THR A 65 19.54 9.50 15.05
N SER A 66 20.00 8.79 16.08
CA SER A 66 19.79 7.34 16.22
C SER A 66 18.34 6.94 16.52
N ASN A 67 17.47 7.89 16.84
CA ASN A 67 16.05 7.67 17.10
C ASN A 67 15.20 8.13 15.89
N ALA A 68 15.81 8.14 14.70
CA ALA A 68 15.09 8.48 13.49
C ALA A 68 14.12 7.36 13.10
N GLY A 69 13.03 7.72 12.45
CA GLY A 69 12.04 6.76 12.00
C GLY A 69 11.07 7.34 10.98
N LEU A 70 10.57 6.45 10.13
CA LEU A 70 9.48 6.74 9.21
C LEU A 70 8.15 6.84 9.98
N SER A 71 7.35 7.86 9.68
CA SER A 71 6.04 8.06 10.29
C SER A 71 4.95 7.99 9.23
N LEU A 72 3.99 7.10 9.44
CA LEU A 72 2.77 6.98 8.65
C LEU A 72 1.59 7.40 9.53
N SER A 73 0.82 8.38 9.09
CA SER A 73 -0.36 8.84 9.80
C SER A 73 -1.60 8.79 8.91
N VAL A 74 -2.74 8.49 9.51
CA VAL A 74 -4.04 8.47 8.84
C VAL A 74 -5.06 9.21 9.69
N PRO A 75 -5.93 10.05 9.10
CA PRO A 75 -6.92 10.80 9.84
C PRO A 75 -8.05 9.91 10.34
N ALA A 76 -8.64 10.29 11.48
CA ALA A 76 -9.86 9.65 11.96
C ALA A 76 -11.02 9.83 10.97
N GLY A 77 -11.88 8.82 10.87
CA GLY A 77 -13.07 8.85 10.00
C GLY A 77 -12.83 8.47 8.54
N ALA A 78 -11.58 8.36 8.09
CA ALA A 78 -11.25 7.80 6.78
C ALA A 78 -11.20 6.26 6.81
N ASN A 79 -11.63 5.61 5.73
CA ASN A 79 -11.58 4.16 5.62
C ASN A 79 -10.23 3.69 5.05
N TYR A 80 -9.40 3.13 5.93
CA TYR A 80 -8.12 2.49 5.64
C TYR A 80 -8.15 0.97 5.79
N ASP A 81 -9.35 0.38 5.85
CA ASP A 81 -9.48 -1.07 5.95
C ASP A 81 -8.78 -1.76 4.77
N ALA A 82 -8.14 -2.89 5.09
CA ALA A 82 -7.43 -3.74 4.16
C ALA A 82 -8.14 -5.08 3.95
N TRP A 83 -9.45 -5.13 4.17
CA TRP A 83 -10.30 -6.29 3.93
C TRP A 83 -11.04 -6.17 2.59
N GLY A 84 -10.80 -7.13 1.67
CA GLY A 84 -11.39 -7.17 0.32
C GLY A 84 -10.84 -6.13 -0.66
N VAL A 85 -10.66 -4.87 -0.22
CA VAL A 85 -9.90 -3.85 -0.96
C VAL A 85 -8.85 -3.27 -0.03
N ASN A 86 -7.58 -3.32 -0.44
CA ASN A 86 -6.50 -2.83 0.41
C ASN A 86 -6.37 -1.29 0.37
N ARG A 87 -7.07 -0.59 1.27
CA ARG A 87 -7.06 0.88 1.35
C ARG A 87 -5.97 1.46 2.25
N GLY A 88 -5.15 0.61 2.86
CA GLY A 88 -4.09 1.02 3.79
C GLY A 88 -3.08 1.98 3.18
N LEU A 89 -2.61 2.96 3.97
CA LEU A 89 -1.38 3.70 3.69
C LEU A 89 -0.20 2.76 3.88
N ARG A 90 0.68 2.66 2.88
CA ARG A 90 1.81 1.73 2.88
C ARG A 90 3.05 2.41 2.31
N VAL A 91 4.20 2.08 2.85
CA VAL A 91 5.51 2.35 2.25
C VAL A 91 6.17 1.00 2.03
N THR A 92 6.44 0.66 0.78
CA THR A 92 6.89 -0.68 0.36
C THR A 92 8.14 -0.58 -0.49
N GLN A 93 8.98 -1.60 -0.43
CA GLN A 93 10.06 -1.82 -1.40
C GLN A 93 9.77 -3.08 -2.22
N VAL A 94 10.39 -3.18 -3.39
CA VAL A 94 10.32 -4.41 -4.20
C VAL A 94 11.06 -5.53 -3.47
N ALA A 95 10.47 -6.71 -3.45
CA ALA A 95 11.04 -7.90 -2.82
C ALA A 95 11.31 -8.99 -3.88
N PRO A 96 12.31 -9.86 -3.68
CA PRO A 96 12.51 -11.03 -4.52
C PRO A 96 11.37 -12.04 -4.33
N ASP A 97 11.03 -12.75 -5.40
CA ASP A 97 10.15 -13.93 -5.35
C ASP A 97 10.97 -15.16 -4.92
N SER A 98 11.46 -15.11 -3.69
CA SER A 98 12.24 -16.16 -3.05
C SER A 98 12.09 -16.09 -1.54
N ASP A 99 12.69 -17.04 -0.82
CA ASP A 99 12.78 -16.96 0.63
C ASP A 99 13.41 -15.63 1.06
N LEU A 100 12.74 -14.93 1.97
CA LEU A 100 13.13 -13.61 2.45
C LEU A 100 12.88 -13.48 3.95
N VAL A 101 13.57 -12.51 4.56
CA VAL A 101 13.34 -12.10 5.95
C VAL A 101 13.18 -10.58 5.96
N ALA A 102 12.12 -10.11 6.62
CA ALA A 102 11.88 -8.70 6.86
C ALA A 102 11.66 -8.49 8.37
N GLU A 103 12.36 -7.51 8.92
CA GLU A 103 12.23 -7.11 10.32
C GLU A 103 11.92 -5.62 10.38
N VAL A 104 11.01 -5.23 11.28
CA VAL A 104 10.63 -3.84 11.50
C VAL A 104 10.45 -3.59 13.00
N GLY A 105 10.97 -2.47 13.47
CA GLY A 105 10.66 -1.93 14.80
C GLY A 105 9.53 -0.91 14.70
N PHE A 106 8.58 -0.96 15.64
CA PHE A 106 7.53 0.06 15.76
C PHE A 106 7.66 0.80 17.10
N ASP A 107 7.81 2.11 17.05
CA ASP A 107 7.84 2.98 18.24
C ASP A 107 6.44 3.41 18.71
N SER A 108 5.39 2.91 18.05
CA SER A 108 3.99 3.18 18.39
C SER A 108 3.21 1.88 18.56
N LEU A 109 2.04 1.97 19.20
CA LEU A 109 1.08 0.88 19.31
C LEU A 109 -0.31 1.38 18.94
N PRO A 110 -1.16 0.58 18.27
CA PRO A 110 -2.56 0.91 18.05
C PRO A 110 -3.27 1.11 19.38
N ALA A 111 -3.82 2.29 19.65
CA ALA A 111 -4.46 2.59 20.93
C ALA A 111 -5.99 2.59 20.79
N VAL A 112 -6.50 3.09 19.67
CA VAL A 112 -7.94 3.27 19.43
C VAL A 112 -8.51 2.06 18.69
N LYS A 113 -9.75 1.67 19.01
CA LYS A 113 -10.45 0.57 18.33
C LYS A 113 -10.35 0.73 16.81
N PHE A 114 -10.02 -0.37 16.13
CA PHE A 114 -9.80 -0.50 14.68
C PHE A 114 -8.50 0.08 14.14
N GLN A 115 -7.66 0.73 14.96
CA GLN A 115 -6.30 1.03 14.53
C GLN A 115 -5.54 -0.27 14.31
N VAL A 116 -4.79 -0.29 13.22
CA VAL A 116 -3.95 -1.39 12.73
C VAL A 116 -2.60 -0.78 12.35
N GLN A 117 -1.52 -1.50 12.66
CA GLN A 117 -0.20 -1.27 12.08
C GLN A 117 0.50 -2.61 11.93
N GLY A 118 1.37 -2.75 10.93
CA GLY A 118 2.05 -4.01 10.70
C GLY A 118 2.82 -4.06 9.38
N VAL A 119 3.13 -5.28 8.97
CA VAL A 119 3.85 -5.59 7.72
C VAL A 119 2.89 -6.21 6.73
N THR A 120 3.00 -5.79 5.47
CA THR A 120 2.24 -6.40 4.37
C THR A 120 3.19 -6.84 3.26
N VAL A 121 2.86 -7.98 2.65
CA VAL A 121 3.51 -8.48 1.44
C VAL A 121 2.49 -8.36 0.32
N VAL A 122 2.78 -7.55 -0.68
CA VAL A 122 1.84 -7.22 -1.76
C VAL A 122 2.40 -7.70 -3.09
N GLN A 123 1.65 -8.54 -3.79
CA GLN A 123 1.96 -8.89 -5.17
C GLN A 123 1.21 -7.95 -6.13
N ASP A 124 -0.09 -7.77 -5.90
CA ASP A 124 -0.96 -6.93 -6.72
C ASP A 124 -2.20 -6.48 -5.92
N ALA A 125 -3.17 -5.83 -6.58
CA ALA A 125 -4.36 -5.28 -5.95
C ALA A 125 -5.35 -6.33 -5.42
N GLN A 126 -5.17 -7.61 -5.76
CA GLN A 126 -6.01 -8.74 -5.36
C GLN A 126 -5.28 -9.71 -4.43
N ASN A 127 -3.94 -9.62 -4.35
CA ASN A 127 -3.11 -10.59 -3.63
C ASN A 127 -2.17 -9.88 -2.65
N TRP A 128 -2.48 -9.98 -1.35
CA TRP A 128 -1.60 -9.54 -0.28
C TRP A 128 -1.74 -10.37 0.99
N LEU A 129 -0.62 -10.46 1.72
CA LEU A 129 -0.56 -10.95 3.09
C LEU A 129 -0.42 -9.76 4.04
N ARG A 130 -0.94 -9.90 5.26
CA ARG A 130 -0.82 -8.91 6.33
C ARG A 130 -0.49 -9.57 7.65
N PHE A 131 0.37 -8.92 8.42
CA PHE A 131 0.86 -9.32 9.72
C PHE A 131 0.85 -8.09 10.62
N ASP A 132 -0.20 -7.95 11.42
CA ASP A 132 -0.50 -6.70 12.10
C ASP A 132 -0.75 -6.87 13.59
N VAL A 133 -0.53 -5.78 14.30
CA VAL A 133 -1.12 -5.53 15.61
C VAL A 133 -2.35 -4.64 15.41
N HIS A 134 -3.45 -4.95 16.09
CA HIS A 134 -4.64 -4.11 16.08
C HIS A 134 -5.22 -3.92 17.48
N SER A 135 -5.92 -2.80 17.67
CA SER A 135 -6.66 -2.52 18.91
C SER A 135 -8.14 -2.85 18.76
N THR A 136 -8.68 -3.57 19.73
CA THR A 136 -10.13 -3.79 19.89
C THR A 136 -10.80 -2.63 20.65
N GLY A 137 -10.04 -1.62 21.06
CA GLY A 137 -10.43 -0.57 22.00
C GLY A 137 -10.26 -0.95 23.48
N SER A 138 -9.96 -2.21 23.76
CA SER A 138 -9.75 -2.74 25.12
C SER A 138 -8.55 -3.68 25.23
N ALA A 139 -8.07 -4.21 24.11
CA ALA A 139 -6.90 -5.07 24.06
C ALA A 139 -6.16 -4.88 22.73
N LEU A 140 -4.84 -5.10 22.78
CA LEU A 140 -4.03 -5.32 21.59
C LEU A 140 -4.10 -6.79 21.18
N ARG A 141 -4.18 -7.02 19.87
CA ARG A 141 -4.27 -8.36 19.27
C ARG A 141 -3.34 -8.43 18.08
N VAL A 142 -2.73 -9.60 17.89
CA VAL A 142 -2.00 -9.92 16.66
C VAL A 142 -2.96 -10.55 15.66
N TYR A 143 -2.74 -10.25 14.38
CA TYR A 143 -3.54 -10.76 13.28
C TYR A 143 -2.62 -11.09 12.10
N ALA A 144 -2.83 -12.26 11.49
CA ALA A 144 -2.16 -12.65 10.26
C ALA A 144 -3.18 -13.25 9.30
N ALA A 145 -3.19 -12.80 8.05
CA ALA A 145 -4.09 -13.33 7.04
C ALA A 145 -3.63 -13.03 5.61
N SER A 146 -4.15 -13.84 4.68
CA SER A 146 -4.39 -13.45 3.30
C SER A 146 -5.83 -12.93 3.22
N THR A 147 -6.03 -11.70 2.77
CA THR A 147 -7.37 -11.14 2.57
C THR A 147 -7.57 -10.93 1.07
N VAL A 148 -8.50 -11.70 0.50
CA VAL A 148 -8.88 -11.71 -0.93
C VAL A 148 -10.35 -11.31 -1.08
#